data_AF-T2JQR3-F1
#
_entry.id   AF-T2JQR3-F1
#
_cell.length_a   1.000
_cell.length_b   1.000
_cell.length_c   1.000
_cell.angle_alpha   90.00
_cell.angle_beta   90.00
_cell.angle_gamma   90.00
#
_symmetry.space_group_name_H-M   'P 1'
#
loop_
_entity.id
_entity.type
_entity.pdbx_description
1 polymer ?
#
loop_
_entity_poly.entity_id
_entity_poly.type
_entity_poly.pdbx_seq_one_letter_code
_entity_poly.pdbx_strand_id
1 'polypeptide(L)'
;MELSNLIKQLQNTNSYPHVVETTIKVIQTHISAIFLTGDYAYKIKKPVNFGFLDYSSMEKRQHFLNQELTMNQAIAPDIYLDVLPITIQNEQVKIGGEGEIIDYVLKMNQFPQDSLFINLFLAGKLEKHHLEELGKIVAEFHKNTKTDDYIRSFGDIEVIKKSIDENYEITDKYIGIIQTKEKYQETKNFTDSYFKLKQDYFRQRKQENKIRECHGDLHLKNICLWNNKIQLFDRIEFNEEFRYVDVMCDVAFTVMDLDARNRQDLSNIFLNTYLEHTGDWQGLQVLPVYLSRQAYVRAKVNSMILDDPNISQENHQKAQQEAKNYYHLAWKYTQQHQR
;
A
#
# COMPACT_ATOMS: atom_id res chain seq x y z
N MET A 1 22.36 9.43 -15.08
CA MET A 1 23.21 8.95 -13.96
C MET A 1 22.66 7.61 -13.47
N GLU A 2 23.51 6.64 -13.13
CA GLU A 2 23.07 5.36 -12.52
C GLU A 2 22.38 5.57 -11.17
N LEU A 3 21.30 4.82 -10.89
CA LEU A 3 20.50 4.98 -9.66
C LEU A 3 21.35 4.83 -8.39
N SER A 4 22.26 3.85 -8.36
CA SER A 4 23.12 3.60 -7.20
C SER A 4 24.05 4.79 -6.90
N ASN A 5 24.51 5.49 -7.95
CA ASN A 5 25.31 6.71 -7.81
C ASN A 5 24.43 7.88 -7.34
N LEU A 6 23.23 8.02 -7.90
CA LEU A 6 22.28 9.05 -7.48
C LEU A 6 21.94 8.92 -5.99
N ILE A 7 21.64 7.70 -5.52
CA ILE A 7 21.37 7.45 -4.10
C ILE A 7 22.55 7.87 -3.22
N LYS A 8 23.78 7.52 -3.61
CA LYS A 8 24.99 7.94 -2.87
C LYS A 8 25.16 9.46 -2.84
N GLN A 9 24.93 10.14 -3.96
CA GLN A 9 25.02 11.60 -4.05
C GLN A 9 23.99 12.27 -3.15
N LEU A 10 22.74 11.77 -3.13
CA LEU A 10 21.68 12.28 -2.26
C LEU A 10 21.91 11.95 -0.77
N GLN A 11 22.88 11.13 -0.40
CA GLN A 11 23.30 11.00 1.01
C GLN A 11 24.25 12.13 1.46
N ASN A 12 24.62 13.04 0.56
CA ASN A 12 25.40 14.23 0.89
C ASN A 12 24.47 15.35 1.39
N THR A 13 24.75 15.88 2.58
CA THR A 13 23.96 16.99 3.17
C THR A 13 23.93 18.23 2.29
N ASN A 14 24.97 18.45 1.48
CA ASN A 14 25.03 19.59 0.55
C ASN A 14 24.06 19.47 -0.63
N SER A 15 23.41 18.33 -0.85
CA SER A 15 22.42 18.17 -1.92
C SER A 15 21.08 18.84 -1.63
N TYR A 16 20.84 19.29 -0.39
CA TYR A 16 19.55 19.78 0.06
C TYR A 16 19.53 21.31 0.23
N PRO A 17 18.38 21.97 0.00
CA PRO A 17 18.26 23.43 0.12
C PRO A 17 18.10 23.92 1.57
N HIS A 18 18.33 23.06 2.56
CA HIS A 18 18.16 23.36 3.98
C HIS A 18 19.25 22.64 4.81
N VAL A 19 19.36 22.98 6.09
CA VAL A 19 20.25 22.27 7.02
C VAL A 19 19.72 20.86 7.26
N VAL A 20 20.59 19.85 7.12
CA VAL A 20 20.25 18.43 7.23
C VAL A 20 20.94 17.82 8.44
N GLU A 21 20.31 16.85 9.09
CA GLU A 21 20.96 16.01 10.10
C GLU A 21 22.25 15.40 9.54
N THR A 22 23.29 15.27 10.38
CA THR A 22 24.60 14.77 9.94
C THR A 22 24.58 13.34 9.41
N THR A 23 23.48 12.60 9.58
CA THR A 23 23.31 11.24 9.04
C THR A 23 21.98 11.09 8.33
N ILE A 24 22.02 11.08 7.00
CA ILE A 24 20.84 10.84 6.16
C ILE A 24 20.53 9.34 6.15
N LYS A 25 19.43 8.96 6.80
CA LYS A 25 18.93 7.58 6.74
C LYS A 25 18.19 7.37 5.42
N VAL A 26 18.55 6.30 4.71
CA VAL A 26 17.88 5.91 3.45
C VAL A 26 17.01 4.69 3.70
N ILE A 27 15.72 4.82 3.42
CA ILE A 27 14.75 3.72 3.43
C ILE A 27 14.47 3.36 1.98
N GLN A 28 14.57 2.07 1.64
CA GLN A 28 14.32 1.61 0.27
C GLN A 28 13.14 0.63 0.24
N THR A 29 12.32 0.78 -0.79
CA THR A 29 11.29 -0.19 -1.18
C THR A 29 11.65 -0.78 -2.55
N HIS A 30 10.79 -1.64 -3.11
CA HIS A 30 10.95 -2.17 -4.47
C HIS A 30 10.92 -1.09 -5.55
N ILE A 31 10.20 0.01 -5.31
CA ILE A 31 9.89 1.01 -6.34
C ILE A 31 10.39 2.42 -5.96
N SER A 32 10.93 2.62 -4.76
CA SER A 32 11.33 3.95 -4.28
C SER A 32 12.53 3.91 -3.33
N ALA A 33 13.17 5.07 -3.17
CA ALA A 33 14.11 5.34 -2.08
C ALA A 33 13.70 6.66 -1.40
N ILE A 34 13.68 6.65 -0.06
CA ILE A 34 13.29 7.77 0.79
C ILE A 34 14.51 8.19 1.63
N PHE A 35 14.84 9.47 1.57
CA PHE A 35 15.93 10.09 2.32
C PHE A 35 15.34 10.89 3.48
N LEU A 36 15.70 10.54 4.70
CA LEU A 36 15.29 11.23 5.92
C LEU A 36 16.36 12.26 6.29
N THR A 37 16.01 13.55 6.27
CA THR A 37 16.94 14.66 6.44
C THR A 37 16.73 15.47 7.72
N GLY A 38 15.82 15.02 8.59
CA GLY A 38 15.45 15.68 9.84
C GLY A 38 14.04 16.22 9.75
N ASP A 39 13.89 17.45 9.25
CA ASP A 39 12.59 18.10 9.08
C ASP A 39 11.81 17.59 7.85
N TYR A 40 12.53 17.14 6.83
CA TYR A 40 11.95 16.72 5.56
C TYR A 40 12.33 15.29 5.19
N ALA A 41 11.45 14.66 4.41
CA ALA A 41 11.72 13.41 3.74
C ALA A 41 11.63 13.63 2.23
N TYR A 42 12.50 12.95 1.49
CA TYR A 42 12.59 13.08 0.04
C TYR A 42 12.44 11.71 -0.60
N LYS A 43 11.41 11.50 -1.42
CA LYS A 43 11.14 10.21 -2.08
C LYS A 43 11.43 10.30 -3.58
N ILE A 44 12.34 9.45 -4.05
CA ILE A 44 12.57 9.21 -5.49
C ILE A 44 11.93 7.89 -5.90
N LYS A 45 11.51 7.80 -7.17
CA LYS A 45 11.03 6.56 -7.78
C LYS A 45 12.19 5.85 -8.49
N LYS A 46 12.27 4.52 -8.36
CA LYS A 46 13.31 3.70 -9.02
C LYS A 46 12.94 3.50 -10.50
N PRO A 47 13.90 3.44 -11.43
CA PRO A 47 13.64 3.29 -12.87
C PRO A 47 13.30 1.83 -13.21
N VAL A 48 12.13 1.36 -12.79
CA VAL A 48 11.66 -0.03 -12.94
C VAL A 48 10.39 -0.12 -13.76
N ASN A 49 10.14 -1.27 -14.38
CA ASN A 49 8.87 -1.60 -15.01
C ASN A 49 8.48 -3.03 -14.62
N PHE A 50 7.34 -3.18 -13.95
CA PHE A 50 6.80 -4.46 -13.48
C PHE A 50 5.52 -4.87 -14.22
N GLY A 51 5.19 -4.21 -15.33
CA GLY A 51 3.95 -4.42 -16.09
C GLY A 51 2.73 -3.74 -15.47
N PHE A 52 2.53 -3.88 -14.16
CA PHE A 52 1.49 -3.15 -13.41
C PHE A 52 1.91 -1.73 -13.00
N LEU A 53 3.18 -1.39 -13.22
CA LEU A 53 3.81 -0.11 -12.89
C LEU A 53 4.97 0.15 -13.83
N ASP A 54 5.10 1.40 -14.31
CA ASP A 54 6.21 1.81 -15.17
C ASP A 54 6.79 3.18 -14.77
N TYR A 55 7.99 3.14 -14.20
CA TYR A 55 8.82 4.28 -13.82
C TYR A 55 10.10 4.38 -14.66
N SER A 56 10.15 3.69 -15.80
CA SER A 56 11.37 3.55 -16.62
C SER A 56 11.98 4.88 -17.06
N SER A 57 11.15 5.86 -17.44
CA SER A 57 11.60 7.19 -17.89
C SER A 57 11.45 8.26 -16.82
N MET A 58 12.26 9.32 -16.93
CA MET A 58 12.19 10.47 -16.01
C MET A 58 10.82 11.15 -16.06
N GLU A 59 10.22 11.27 -17.24
CA GLU A 59 8.89 11.86 -17.44
C GLU A 59 7.82 11.05 -16.71
N LYS A 60 7.89 9.71 -16.77
CA LYS A 60 6.99 8.82 -16.03
C LYS A 60 7.16 8.98 -14.53
N ARG A 61 8.40 9.06 -14.04
CA ARG A 61 8.66 9.30 -12.61
C ARG A 61 8.11 10.65 -12.16
N GLN A 62 8.36 11.71 -12.92
CA GLN A 62 7.79 13.03 -12.64
C GLN A 62 6.26 12.99 -12.61
N HIS A 63 5.62 12.36 -13.60
CA HIS A 63 4.18 12.22 -13.67
C HIS A 63 3.63 11.55 -12.40
N PHE A 64 4.17 10.39 -12.02
CA PHE A 64 3.68 9.68 -10.84
C PHE A 64 4.05 10.35 -9.52
N LEU A 65 5.16 11.09 -9.42
CA LEU A 65 5.42 11.91 -8.22
C LEU A 65 4.36 13.01 -8.06
N ASN A 66 3.91 13.62 -9.15
CA ASN A 66 2.82 14.61 -9.12
C ASN A 66 1.46 13.99 -8.81
N GLN A 67 1.18 12.78 -9.32
CA GLN A 67 -0.03 12.03 -8.96
C GLN A 67 -0.02 11.69 -7.47
N GLU A 68 1.10 11.19 -6.95
CA GLU A 68 1.25 10.88 -5.52
C GLU A 68 1.04 12.12 -4.64
N LEU A 69 1.64 13.26 -5.01
CA LEU A 69 1.45 14.54 -4.33
C LEU A 69 -0.03 14.91 -4.30
N THR A 70 -0.67 14.98 -5.47
CA THR A 70 -2.06 15.43 -5.62
C THR A 70 -3.03 14.55 -4.85
N MET A 71 -2.87 13.22 -4.96
CA MET A 71 -3.78 12.26 -4.33
C MET A 71 -3.64 12.26 -2.81
N ASN A 72 -2.41 12.33 -2.29
CA ASN A 72 -2.19 12.23 -0.86
C ASN A 72 -2.34 13.56 -0.12
N GLN A 73 -2.15 14.72 -0.77
CA GLN A 73 -2.43 16.02 -0.14
C GLN A 73 -3.88 16.16 0.33
N ALA A 74 -4.83 15.48 -0.32
CA ALA A 74 -6.24 15.51 0.08
C ALA A 74 -6.51 14.84 1.45
N ILE A 75 -5.68 13.87 1.86
CA ILE A 75 -5.89 13.03 3.06
C ILE A 75 -4.77 13.16 4.10
N ALA A 76 -3.59 13.61 3.69
CA ALA A 76 -2.41 13.85 4.51
C ALA A 76 -1.70 15.15 4.09
N PRO A 77 -2.40 16.31 4.13
CA PRO A 77 -1.84 17.59 3.69
C PRO A 77 -0.61 18.02 4.50
N ASP A 78 -0.52 17.57 5.76
CA ASP A 78 0.60 17.88 6.63
C ASP A 78 1.88 17.12 6.20
N ILE A 79 1.78 16.05 5.39
CA ILE A 79 2.94 15.24 4.95
C ILE A 79 3.46 15.69 3.58
N TYR A 80 2.58 15.98 2.61
CA TYR A 80 2.96 16.12 1.20
C TYR A 80 3.13 17.58 0.77
N LEU A 81 4.35 17.97 0.38
CA LEU A 81 4.70 19.38 0.16
C LEU A 81 4.82 19.77 -1.31
N ASP A 82 5.72 19.14 -2.06
CA ASP A 82 6.07 19.58 -3.41
C ASP A 82 6.81 18.50 -4.22
N VAL A 83 6.84 18.64 -5.56
CA VAL A 83 7.71 17.85 -6.44
C VAL A 83 8.81 18.75 -6.98
N LEU A 84 10.07 18.44 -6.62
CA LEU A 84 11.23 19.25 -6.96
C LEU A 84 12.10 18.55 -8.02
N PRO A 85 12.76 19.31 -8.92
CA PRO A 85 13.77 18.75 -9.79
C PRO A 85 15.00 18.34 -8.98
N ILE A 86 15.64 17.25 -9.39
CA ILE A 86 17.01 16.93 -9.02
C ILE A 86 17.89 17.40 -10.18
N THR A 87 18.81 18.32 -9.91
CA THR A 87 19.70 18.89 -10.92
C THR A 87 21.15 18.48 -10.68
N ILE A 88 21.93 18.54 -11.76
CA ILE A 88 23.39 18.43 -11.71
C ILE A 88 24.04 19.69 -12.27
N GLN A 89 24.99 20.24 -11.51
CA GLN A 89 25.82 21.37 -11.91
C GLN A 89 27.21 21.19 -11.32
N ASN A 90 28.26 21.28 -12.15
CA ASN A 90 29.66 21.09 -11.72
C ASN A 90 29.87 19.79 -10.94
N GLU A 91 29.30 18.68 -11.44
CA GLU A 91 29.32 17.34 -10.81
C GLU A 91 28.62 17.23 -9.44
N GLN A 92 27.98 18.30 -8.96
CA GLN A 92 27.21 18.30 -7.72
C GLN A 92 25.72 18.09 -8.00
N VAL A 93 25.13 17.12 -7.30
CA VAL A 93 23.69 16.87 -7.33
C VAL A 93 23.00 17.75 -6.29
N LYS A 94 21.95 18.46 -6.71
CA LYS A 94 21.15 19.37 -5.87
C LYS A 94 19.66 19.09 -6.05
N ILE A 95 18.89 19.24 -4.98
CA ILE A 95 17.42 19.24 -5.02
C ILE A 95 16.95 20.68 -5.12
N GLY A 96 16.14 20.97 -6.13
CA GLY A 96 15.64 22.32 -6.42
C GLY A 96 16.74 23.31 -6.82
N GLY A 97 17.89 22.81 -7.29
CA GLY A 97 19.02 23.64 -7.72
C GLY A 97 18.92 24.10 -9.17
N GLU A 98 19.92 24.86 -9.60
CA GLU A 98 20.14 25.18 -11.03
C GLU A 98 20.87 24.03 -11.74
N GLY A 99 20.89 24.05 -13.08
CA GLY A 99 21.62 23.07 -13.90
C GLY A 99 20.73 22.13 -14.71
N GLU A 100 21.31 21.05 -15.21
CA GLU A 100 20.60 20.03 -15.99
C GLU A 100 19.72 19.19 -15.05
N ILE A 101 18.44 19.02 -15.39
CA ILE A 101 17.52 18.15 -14.64
C ILE A 101 17.85 16.70 -14.99
N ILE A 102 18.15 15.90 -13.96
CA ILE A 102 18.49 14.48 -14.12
C ILE A 102 17.43 13.53 -13.55
N ASP A 103 16.58 14.00 -12.63
CA ASP A 103 15.41 13.29 -12.12
C ASP A 103 14.50 14.24 -11.33
N TYR A 104 13.48 13.70 -10.65
CA TYR A 104 12.58 14.42 -9.75
C TYR A 104 12.46 13.73 -8.39
N VAL A 105 12.07 14.51 -7.38
CA VAL A 105 11.88 14.03 -6.01
C VAL A 105 10.60 14.61 -5.41
N LEU A 106 9.87 13.80 -4.66
CA LEU A 106 8.75 14.25 -3.84
C LEU A 106 9.27 14.70 -2.48
N LYS A 107 9.09 15.97 -2.16
CA LYS A 107 9.38 16.58 -0.87
C LYS A 107 8.19 16.38 0.06
N MET A 108 8.46 15.87 1.25
CA MET A 108 7.48 15.60 2.30
C MET A 108 8.00 16.15 3.64
N ASN A 109 7.11 16.43 4.58
CA ASN A 109 7.51 16.57 5.97
C ASN A 109 7.91 15.20 6.52
N GLN A 110 9.08 15.14 7.16
CA GLN A 110 9.48 13.96 7.90
C GLN A 110 8.75 13.95 9.25
N PHE A 111 8.22 12.79 9.61
CA PHE A 111 7.61 12.57 10.91
C PHE A 111 8.34 11.46 11.68
N PRO A 112 8.27 11.49 13.03
CA PRO A 112 8.90 10.48 13.88
C PRO A 112 8.46 9.07 13.50
N GLN A 113 9.39 8.15 13.28
CA GLN A 113 9.05 6.81 12.80
C GLN A 113 8.23 6.01 13.82
N ASP A 114 8.39 6.28 15.12
CA ASP A 114 7.58 5.68 16.19
C ASP A 114 6.11 6.12 16.16
N SER A 115 5.75 7.11 15.34
CA SER A 115 4.39 7.55 15.11
C SER A 115 3.63 6.71 14.07
N LEU A 116 4.33 5.88 13.29
CA LEU A 116 3.70 4.91 12.39
C LEU A 116 2.85 3.91 13.17
N PHE A 117 1.65 3.58 12.70
CA PHE A 117 0.76 2.62 13.36
C PHE A 117 1.43 1.26 13.56
N ILE A 118 2.24 0.81 12.61
CA ILE A 118 3.03 -0.42 12.75
C ILE A 118 4.01 -0.34 13.94
N ASN A 119 4.65 0.81 14.16
CA ASN A 119 5.63 0.97 15.22
C ASN A 119 4.94 1.20 16.58
N LEU A 120 3.81 1.91 16.61
CA LEU A 120 2.93 1.96 17.78
C LEU A 120 2.46 0.55 18.17
N PHE A 121 2.07 -0.28 17.20
CA PHE A 121 1.69 -1.67 17.44
C PHE A 121 2.83 -2.47 18.05
N LEU A 122 4.02 -2.43 17.43
CA LEU A 122 5.21 -3.14 17.92
C LEU A 122 5.64 -2.67 19.33
N ALA A 123 5.40 -1.40 19.66
CA ALA A 123 5.67 -0.84 20.98
C ALA A 123 4.55 -1.09 22.00
N GLY A 124 3.45 -1.77 21.63
CA GLY A 124 2.30 -1.97 22.51
C GLY A 124 1.48 -0.70 22.80
N LYS A 125 1.67 0.36 22.01
CA LYS A 125 1.01 1.67 22.14
C LYS A 125 -0.19 1.86 21.21
N LEU A 126 -0.45 0.92 20.30
CA LEU A 126 -1.64 0.96 19.46
C LEU A 126 -2.87 0.49 20.25
N GLU A 127 -3.60 1.46 20.79
CA GLU A 127 -4.79 1.27 21.61
C GLU A 127 -6.12 1.29 20.82
N LYS A 128 -7.19 0.81 21.48
CA LYS A 128 -8.55 0.72 20.93
C LYS A 128 -9.07 2.03 20.33
N HIS A 129 -8.90 3.14 21.04
CA HIS A 129 -9.40 4.45 20.63
C HIS A 129 -8.78 4.93 19.30
N HIS A 130 -7.55 4.51 18.98
CA HIS A 130 -6.94 4.80 17.68
C HIS A 130 -7.65 4.08 16.54
N LEU A 131 -8.18 2.87 16.77
CA LEU A 131 -8.88 2.09 15.75
C LEU A 131 -10.33 2.53 15.60
N GLU A 132 -10.96 3.01 16.68
CA GLU A 132 -12.24 3.71 16.62
C GLU A 132 -12.08 4.95 15.72
N GLU A 133 -11.10 5.80 16.01
CA GLU A 133 -10.87 7.02 15.23
C GLU A 133 -10.47 6.72 13.78
N LEU A 134 -9.60 5.73 13.55
CA LEU A 134 -9.27 5.27 12.20
C LEU A 134 -10.51 4.82 11.42
N GLY A 135 -11.42 4.08 12.06
CA GLY A 135 -12.67 3.63 11.43
C GLY A 135 -13.53 4.80 10.93
N LYS A 136 -13.60 5.89 11.71
CA LYS A 136 -14.32 7.12 11.33
C LYS A 136 -13.64 7.84 10.17
N ILE A 137 -12.31 7.99 10.24
CA ILE A 137 -11.52 8.66 9.19
C ILE A 137 -11.66 7.92 7.86
N VAL A 138 -11.57 6.60 7.87
CA VAL A 138 -11.71 5.77 6.67
C VAL A 138 -13.14 5.82 6.13
N ALA A 139 -14.15 5.81 6.99
CA ALA A 139 -15.55 6.00 6.59
C ALA A 139 -15.77 7.35 5.87
N GLU A 140 -15.25 8.44 6.44
CA GLU A 140 -15.39 9.78 5.86
C GLU A 140 -14.56 9.93 4.57
N PHE A 141 -13.35 9.38 4.53
CA PHE A 141 -12.54 9.31 3.32
C PHE A 141 -13.28 8.57 2.19
N HIS A 142 -13.80 7.37 2.47
CA HIS A 142 -14.55 6.60 1.48
C HIS A 142 -15.80 7.31 1.03
N LYS A 143 -16.50 8.03 1.91
CA LYS A 143 -17.69 8.82 1.56
C LYS A 143 -17.38 10.01 0.64
N ASN A 144 -16.20 10.61 0.77
CA ASN A 144 -15.81 11.82 0.03
C ASN A 144 -14.96 11.56 -1.22
N THR A 145 -14.37 10.38 -1.37
CA THR A 145 -13.59 10.05 -2.56
C THR A 145 -14.47 9.86 -3.81
N LYS A 146 -13.86 9.96 -4.99
CA LYS A 146 -14.57 9.95 -6.28
C LYS A 146 -15.22 8.61 -6.59
N THR A 147 -16.35 8.69 -7.28
CA THR A 147 -17.01 7.56 -7.94
C THR A 147 -17.79 8.08 -9.13
N ASP A 148 -17.71 7.38 -10.26
CA ASP A 148 -18.40 7.67 -11.51
C ASP A 148 -18.59 6.37 -12.30
N ASP A 149 -19.18 6.44 -13.48
CA ASP A 149 -19.47 5.24 -14.29
C ASP A 149 -18.19 4.50 -14.69
N TYR A 150 -17.09 5.22 -14.88
CA TYR A 150 -15.78 4.65 -15.20
C TYR A 150 -15.23 3.89 -13.99
N ILE A 151 -15.15 4.51 -12.82
CA ILE A 151 -14.70 3.86 -11.58
C ILE A 151 -15.59 2.65 -11.25
N ARG A 152 -16.92 2.76 -11.41
CA ARG A 152 -17.84 1.64 -11.13
C ARG A 152 -17.66 0.45 -12.07
N SER A 153 -17.08 0.63 -13.25
CA SER A 153 -16.76 -0.48 -14.15
C SER A 153 -15.71 -1.45 -13.57
N PHE A 154 -14.86 -0.98 -12.67
CA PHE A 154 -13.88 -1.82 -11.98
C PHE A 154 -14.52 -2.76 -10.94
N GLY A 155 -15.80 -2.53 -10.60
CA GLY A 155 -16.58 -3.42 -9.75
C GLY A 155 -17.21 -4.61 -10.48
N ASP A 156 -17.03 -4.72 -11.79
CA ASP A 156 -17.49 -5.90 -12.52
C ASP A 156 -16.76 -7.15 -12.02
N ILE A 157 -17.51 -8.22 -11.81
CA ILE A 157 -16.98 -9.46 -11.20
C ILE A 157 -15.80 -9.98 -12.02
N GLU A 158 -15.89 -9.89 -13.34
CA GLU A 158 -14.86 -10.30 -14.29
C GLU A 158 -13.56 -9.50 -14.08
N VAL A 159 -13.65 -8.20 -13.82
CA VAL A 159 -12.49 -7.33 -13.56
C VAL A 159 -11.85 -7.67 -12.22
N ILE A 160 -12.66 -7.78 -11.16
CA ILE A 160 -12.18 -8.14 -9.82
C ILE A 160 -11.53 -9.53 -9.85
N LYS A 161 -12.18 -10.50 -10.51
CA LYS A 161 -11.69 -11.88 -10.62
C LYS A 161 -10.39 -11.94 -11.39
N LYS A 162 -10.27 -11.23 -12.52
CA LYS A 162 -9.03 -11.16 -13.30
C LYS A 162 -7.87 -10.65 -12.44
N SER A 163 -8.06 -9.55 -11.70
CA SER A 163 -7.05 -9.01 -10.79
C SER A 163 -6.62 -10.04 -9.74
N ILE A 164 -7.56 -10.82 -9.18
CA ILE A 164 -7.25 -11.89 -8.23
C ILE A 164 -6.51 -13.05 -8.91
N ASP A 165 -6.94 -13.48 -10.09
CA ASP A 165 -6.34 -14.58 -10.85
C ASP A 165 -4.89 -14.29 -11.24
N GLU A 166 -4.57 -13.06 -11.64
CA GLU A 166 -3.20 -12.62 -11.92
C GLU A 166 -2.28 -12.78 -10.70
N ASN A 167 -2.79 -12.59 -9.47
CA ASN A 167 -2.00 -12.84 -8.27
C ASN A 167 -1.67 -14.33 -8.11
N TYR A 168 -2.59 -15.24 -8.44
CA TYR A 168 -2.33 -16.68 -8.44
C TYR A 168 -1.31 -17.05 -9.52
N GLU A 169 -1.48 -16.57 -10.75
CA GLU A 169 -0.57 -16.84 -11.87
C GLU A 169 0.87 -16.41 -11.58
N ILE A 170 1.08 -15.19 -11.08
CA ILE A 170 2.41 -14.68 -10.70
C ILE A 170 3.07 -15.55 -9.62
N THR A 171 2.27 -16.17 -8.76
CA THR A 171 2.77 -16.90 -7.59
C THR A 171 2.87 -18.41 -7.77
N ASP A 172 2.50 -18.95 -8.93
CA ASP A 172 2.61 -20.37 -9.25
C ASP A 172 4.04 -20.91 -9.05
N LYS A 173 5.04 -20.11 -9.47
CA LYS A 173 6.47 -20.44 -9.30
C LYS A 173 6.94 -20.57 -7.85
N TYR A 174 6.14 -20.14 -6.88
CA TYR A 174 6.45 -20.24 -5.45
C TYR A 174 5.85 -21.47 -4.76
N ILE A 175 5.07 -22.27 -5.50
CA ILE A 175 4.50 -23.53 -5.01
C ILE A 175 5.63 -24.53 -4.74
N GLY A 176 5.63 -25.12 -3.54
CA GLY A 176 6.68 -26.01 -3.06
C GLY A 176 7.86 -25.28 -2.40
N ILE A 177 7.93 -23.95 -2.48
CA ILE A 177 8.99 -23.13 -1.87
C ILE A 177 8.48 -22.44 -0.59
N ILE A 178 7.39 -21.70 -0.72
CA ILE A 178 6.79 -20.90 0.37
C ILE A 178 5.28 -21.08 0.51
N GLN A 179 4.63 -21.69 -0.48
CA GLN A 179 3.23 -22.09 -0.42
C GLN A 179 3.08 -23.54 -0.87
N THR A 180 2.12 -24.27 -0.28
CA THR A 180 1.82 -25.64 -0.71
C THR A 180 0.81 -25.63 -1.86
N LYS A 181 0.87 -26.65 -2.72
CA LYS A 181 -0.09 -26.82 -3.83
C LYS A 181 -1.55 -26.89 -3.34
N GLU A 182 -1.75 -27.54 -2.21
CA GLU A 182 -3.06 -27.65 -1.54
C GLU A 182 -3.62 -26.28 -1.15
N LYS A 183 -2.87 -25.47 -0.38
CA LYS A 183 -3.32 -24.13 0.04
C LYS A 183 -3.57 -23.20 -1.14
N TYR A 184 -2.71 -23.26 -2.16
CA TYR A 184 -2.89 -22.53 -3.41
C TYR A 184 -4.23 -22.89 -4.07
N GLN A 185 -4.49 -24.19 -4.27
CA GLN A 185 -5.69 -24.66 -4.95
C GLN A 185 -6.95 -24.36 -4.14
N GLU A 186 -6.92 -24.54 -2.82
CA GLU A 186 -8.07 -24.25 -1.95
C GLU A 186 -8.40 -22.77 -1.91
N THR A 187 -7.40 -21.89 -1.85
CA THR A 187 -7.62 -20.44 -1.86
C THR A 187 -8.21 -19.99 -3.19
N LYS A 188 -7.67 -20.50 -4.31
CA LYS A 188 -8.19 -20.23 -5.66
C LYS A 188 -9.62 -20.76 -5.85
N ASN A 189 -9.89 -22.00 -5.43
CA ASN A 189 -11.22 -22.59 -5.50
C ASN A 189 -12.25 -21.82 -4.67
N PHE A 190 -11.84 -21.34 -3.50
CA PHE A 190 -12.67 -20.47 -2.67
C PHE A 190 -13.04 -19.19 -3.41
N THR A 191 -12.06 -18.45 -3.95
CA THR A 191 -12.34 -17.21 -4.69
C THR A 191 -13.28 -17.46 -5.87
N ASP A 192 -13.04 -18.51 -6.67
CA ASP A 192 -13.87 -18.88 -7.83
C ASP A 192 -15.31 -19.23 -7.42
N SER A 193 -15.48 -19.94 -6.30
CA SER A 193 -16.80 -20.35 -5.81
C SER A 193 -17.54 -19.19 -5.16
N TYR A 194 -16.82 -18.31 -4.44
CA TYR A 194 -17.40 -17.19 -3.72
C TYR A 194 -18.02 -16.16 -4.67
N PHE A 195 -17.35 -15.84 -5.78
CA PHE A 195 -17.93 -14.95 -6.80
C PHE A 195 -19.20 -15.51 -7.42
N LYS A 196 -19.27 -16.83 -7.67
CA LYS A 196 -20.49 -17.47 -8.18
C LYS A 196 -21.62 -17.43 -7.16
N LEU A 197 -21.32 -17.75 -5.90
CA LEU A 197 -22.31 -17.83 -4.82
C LEU A 197 -22.84 -16.45 -4.39
N LYS A 198 -21.99 -15.42 -4.41
CA LYS A 198 -22.28 -14.08 -3.88
C LYS A 198 -22.41 -13.02 -4.97
N GLN A 199 -22.60 -13.43 -6.23
CA GLN A 199 -22.66 -12.53 -7.40
C GLN A 199 -23.60 -11.32 -7.20
N ASP A 200 -24.76 -11.55 -6.56
CA ASP A 200 -25.77 -10.50 -6.39
C ASP A 200 -25.30 -9.41 -5.42
N TYR A 201 -24.50 -9.77 -4.42
CA TYR A 201 -23.88 -8.78 -3.55
C TYR A 201 -22.89 -7.92 -4.33
N PHE A 202 -21.99 -8.49 -5.13
CA PHE A 202 -21.07 -7.68 -5.96
C PHE A 202 -21.81 -6.73 -6.91
N ARG A 203 -22.87 -7.22 -7.57
CA ARG A 203 -23.73 -6.38 -8.43
C ARG A 203 -24.38 -5.24 -7.63
N GLN A 204 -24.91 -5.55 -6.45
CA GLN A 204 -25.53 -4.56 -5.57
C GLN A 204 -24.51 -3.50 -5.12
N ARG A 205 -23.28 -3.90 -4.76
CA ARG A 205 -22.23 -2.96 -4.37
C ARG A 205 -21.87 -1.99 -5.50
N LYS A 206 -21.82 -2.46 -6.74
CA LYS A 206 -21.67 -1.61 -7.93
C LYS A 206 -22.84 -0.63 -8.09
N GLN A 207 -24.08 -1.09 -7.90
CA GLN A 207 -25.29 -0.25 -7.99
C GLN A 207 -25.36 0.81 -6.88
N GLU A 208 -24.83 0.51 -5.70
CA GLU A 208 -24.84 1.38 -4.52
C GLU A 208 -23.62 2.32 -4.44
N ASN A 209 -22.88 2.49 -5.54
CA ASN A 209 -21.69 3.35 -5.62
C ASN A 209 -20.62 3.02 -4.56
N LYS A 210 -20.46 1.72 -4.25
CA LYS A 210 -19.43 1.22 -3.32
C LYS A 210 -18.08 1.04 -3.98
N ILE A 211 -18.01 1.09 -5.31
CA ILE A 211 -16.75 1.11 -6.06
C ILE A 211 -16.28 2.55 -6.17
N ARG A 212 -15.12 2.82 -5.58
CA ARG A 212 -14.65 4.18 -5.31
C ARG A 212 -13.14 4.28 -5.50
N GLU A 213 -12.66 5.51 -5.62
CA GLU A 213 -11.23 5.86 -5.61
C GLU A 213 -10.62 5.70 -4.20
N CYS A 214 -10.49 4.47 -3.71
CA CYS A 214 -10.01 4.15 -2.36
C CYS A 214 -8.48 4.29 -2.23
N HIS A 215 -7.91 3.95 -1.07
CA HIS A 215 -6.46 4.05 -0.83
C HIS A 215 -5.67 2.99 -1.62
N GLY A 216 -6.15 1.76 -1.63
CA GLY A 216 -5.58 0.62 -2.37
C GLY A 216 -4.44 -0.11 -1.66
N ASP A 217 -3.94 0.42 -0.54
CA ASP A 217 -2.84 -0.18 0.27
C ASP A 217 -2.93 0.24 1.76
N LEU A 218 -4.15 0.24 2.32
CA LEU A 218 -4.45 0.78 3.64
C LEU A 218 -4.01 -0.15 4.79
N HIS A 219 -2.70 -0.36 4.97
CA HIS A 219 -2.14 -1.13 6.09
C HIS A 219 -1.41 -0.25 7.11
N LEU A 220 -1.03 -0.83 8.26
CA LEU A 220 -0.45 -0.09 9.39
C LEU A 220 0.89 0.61 9.10
N LYS A 221 1.56 0.31 7.97
CA LYS A 221 2.78 1.05 7.57
C LYS A 221 2.46 2.32 6.78
N ASN A 222 1.22 2.46 6.31
CA ASN A 222 0.70 3.58 5.51
C ASN A 222 -0.29 4.43 6.33
N ILE A 223 -0.21 4.31 7.66
CA ILE A 223 -1.02 5.05 8.63
C ILE A 223 -0.07 5.56 9.74
N CYS A 224 -0.15 6.84 10.08
CA CYS A 224 0.62 7.43 11.18
C CYS A 224 -0.26 8.27 12.11
N LEU A 225 0.13 8.37 13.39
CA LEU A 225 -0.42 9.32 14.37
C LEU A 225 0.59 10.45 14.55
N TRP A 226 0.45 11.52 13.78
CA TRP A 226 1.40 12.64 13.81
C TRP A 226 0.66 13.97 13.95
N ASN A 227 1.21 14.88 14.75
CA ASN A 227 0.56 16.12 15.17
C ASN A 227 -0.84 15.89 15.77
N ASN A 228 -0.98 14.83 16.58
CA ASN A 228 -2.24 14.38 17.19
C ASN A 228 -3.35 14.07 16.18
N LYS A 229 -3.00 13.73 14.94
CA LYS A 229 -3.94 13.34 13.88
C LYS A 229 -3.52 12.00 13.29
N ILE A 230 -4.50 11.14 13.04
CA ILE A 230 -4.28 9.97 12.20
C ILE A 230 -4.28 10.43 10.74
N GLN A 231 -3.23 10.08 10.01
CA GLN A 231 -3.08 10.41 8.59
C GLN A 231 -2.88 9.14 7.78
N LEU A 232 -3.63 9.03 6.68
CA LEU A 232 -3.50 7.96 5.69
C LEU A 232 -2.57 8.47 4.59
N PHE A 233 -1.48 7.76 4.32
CA PHE A 233 -0.46 8.22 3.36
C PHE A 233 0.04 7.07 2.49
N ASP A 234 0.71 7.40 1.39
CA ASP A 234 1.21 6.44 0.40
C ASP A 234 0.08 5.69 -0.32
N ARG A 235 -1.01 6.41 -0.65
CA ARG A 235 -2.08 5.94 -1.53
C ARG A 235 -1.53 5.58 -2.91
N ILE A 236 -1.97 4.44 -3.46
CA ILE A 236 -1.49 3.93 -4.77
C ILE A 236 -1.86 4.90 -5.89
N GLU A 237 -0.87 5.57 -6.47
CA GLU A 237 -1.05 6.54 -7.54
C GLU A 237 -0.87 5.93 -8.94
N PHE A 238 -0.27 4.74 -9.03
CA PHE A 238 0.24 4.24 -10.30
C PHE A 238 -0.64 3.21 -11.04
N ASN A 239 -1.60 2.59 -10.36
CA ASN A 239 -2.47 1.59 -10.97
C ASN A 239 -3.90 1.75 -10.49
N GLU A 240 -4.81 2.07 -11.42
CA GLU A 240 -6.22 2.28 -11.14
C GLU A 240 -6.92 1.02 -10.63
N GLU A 241 -6.62 -0.16 -11.15
CA GLU A 241 -7.23 -1.42 -10.69
C GLU A 241 -6.92 -1.72 -9.21
N PHE A 242 -5.88 -1.11 -8.65
CA PHE A 242 -5.52 -1.27 -7.24
C PHE A 242 -6.24 -0.27 -6.32
N ARG A 243 -6.73 0.86 -6.85
CA ARG A 243 -7.42 1.91 -6.07
C ARG A 243 -8.88 2.11 -6.42
N TYR A 244 -9.34 1.75 -7.62
CA TYR A 244 -10.74 1.78 -8.04
C TYR A 244 -11.37 0.47 -7.64
N VAL A 245 -11.63 0.36 -6.35
CA VAL A 245 -12.04 -0.89 -5.71
C VAL A 245 -13.30 -0.67 -4.89
N ASP A 246 -13.93 -1.76 -4.51
CA ASP A 246 -14.95 -1.71 -3.47
C ASP A 246 -14.36 -1.15 -2.18
N VAL A 247 -15.06 -0.23 -1.50
CA VAL A 247 -14.64 0.30 -0.20
C VAL A 247 -14.34 -0.80 0.83
N MET A 248 -15.04 -1.94 0.75
CA MET A 248 -14.80 -3.08 1.63
C MET A 248 -13.51 -3.83 1.29
N CYS A 249 -13.01 -3.71 0.05
CA CYS A 249 -11.69 -4.18 -0.34
C CYS A 249 -10.58 -3.38 0.36
N ASP A 250 -10.75 -2.07 0.47
CA ASP A 250 -9.78 -1.20 1.16
C ASP A 250 -9.83 -1.39 2.69
N VAL A 251 -11.03 -1.49 3.27
CA VAL A 251 -11.24 -1.85 4.69
C VAL A 251 -10.60 -3.20 5.03
N ALA A 252 -10.74 -4.19 4.14
CA ALA A 252 -10.14 -5.51 4.33
C ALA A 252 -8.62 -5.45 4.50
N PHE A 253 -7.95 -4.44 3.96
CA PHE A 253 -6.49 -4.31 4.05
C PHE A 253 -6.05 -4.06 5.49
N THR A 254 -6.71 -3.12 6.19
CA THR A 254 -6.43 -2.83 7.61
C THR A 254 -6.84 -3.99 8.52
N VAL A 255 -8.03 -4.57 8.29
CA VAL A 255 -8.52 -5.72 9.06
C VAL A 255 -7.53 -6.89 8.94
N MET A 256 -7.13 -7.23 7.71
CA MET A 256 -6.19 -8.31 7.45
C MET A 256 -4.81 -8.04 8.08
N ASP A 257 -4.31 -6.80 8.03
CA ASP A 257 -3.00 -6.45 8.60
C ASP A 257 -2.99 -6.61 10.14
N LEU A 258 -4.09 -6.28 10.82
CA LEU A 258 -4.26 -6.50 12.26
C LEU A 258 -4.43 -8.00 12.59
N ASP A 259 -5.20 -8.73 11.80
CA ASP A 259 -5.39 -10.18 11.96
C ASP A 259 -4.09 -10.96 11.76
N ALA A 260 -3.25 -10.56 10.79
CA ALA A 260 -1.91 -11.13 10.58
C ALA A 260 -0.99 -10.98 11.81
N ARG A 261 -1.31 -10.00 12.66
CA ARG A 261 -0.60 -9.71 13.93
C ARG A 261 -1.35 -10.24 15.16
N ASN A 262 -2.34 -11.11 14.96
CA ASN A 262 -3.17 -11.70 16.01
C ASN A 262 -3.92 -10.67 16.87
N ARG A 263 -4.31 -9.52 16.29
CA ARG A 263 -5.10 -8.47 16.96
C ARG A 263 -6.50 -8.37 16.40
N GLN A 264 -7.22 -9.49 16.46
CA GLN A 264 -8.64 -9.53 16.08
C GLN A 264 -9.51 -8.62 16.95
N ASP A 265 -9.10 -8.37 18.18
CA ASP A 265 -9.73 -7.39 19.06
C ASP A 265 -9.69 -5.97 18.47
N LEU A 266 -8.57 -5.57 17.87
CA LEU A 266 -8.42 -4.26 17.22
C LEU A 266 -9.06 -4.22 15.84
N SER A 267 -8.95 -5.30 15.07
CA SER A 267 -9.55 -5.36 13.73
C SER A 267 -11.07 -5.27 13.79
N ASN A 268 -11.69 -5.93 14.78
CA ASN A 268 -13.12 -5.83 15.04
C ASN A 268 -13.55 -4.42 15.45
N ILE A 269 -12.75 -3.71 16.26
CA ILE A 269 -13.07 -2.33 16.66
C ILE A 269 -13.06 -1.40 15.44
N PHE A 270 -12.02 -1.50 14.60
CA PHE A 270 -11.93 -0.74 13.36
C PHE A 270 -13.12 -1.04 12.43
N LEU A 271 -13.40 -2.32 12.19
CA LEU A 271 -14.48 -2.75 11.30
C LEU A 271 -15.86 -2.32 11.83
N ASN A 272 -16.15 -2.57 13.11
CA ASN A 272 -17.43 -2.18 13.71
C ASN A 272 -17.63 -0.66 13.62
N THR A 273 -16.61 0.12 13.95
CA THR A 273 -16.72 1.58 13.90
C THR A 273 -16.99 2.06 12.47
N TYR A 274 -16.31 1.49 11.48
CA TYR A 274 -16.56 1.78 10.06
C TYR A 274 -17.99 1.45 9.65
N LEU A 275 -18.49 0.27 10.03
CA LEU A 275 -19.85 -0.18 9.70
C LEU A 275 -20.93 0.66 10.39
N GLU A 276 -20.73 1.04 11.65
CA GLU A 276 -21.63 1.92 12.40
C GLU A 276 -21.73 3.32 11.76
N HIS A 277 -20.60 3.86 11.27
CA HIS A 277 -20.58 5.18 10.63
C HIS A 277 -21.15 5.18 9.20
N THR A 278 -20.99 4.08 8.46
CA THR A 278 -21.41 3.99 7.05
C THR A 278 -22.76 3.31 6.85
N GLY A 279 -23.23 2.53 7.82
CA GLY A 279 -24.39 1.64 7.69
C GLY A 279 -24.17 0.48 6.71
N ASP A 280 -22.93 0.21 6.27
CA ASP A 280 -22.62 -0.75 5.20
C ASP A 280 -22.54 -2.20 5.69
N TRP A 281 -23.55 -2.64 6.43
CA TRP A 281 -23.63 -3.98 7.01
C TRP A 281 -23.59 -5.08 5.93
N GLN A 282 -24.17 -4.82 4.76
CA GLN A 282 -24.16 -5.76 3.65
C GLN A 282 -22.77 -5.97 3.03
N GLY A 283 -21.83 -5.03 3.22
CA GLY A 283 -20.44 -5.22 2.79
C GLY A 283 -19.75 -6.40 3.47
N LEU A 284 -20.23 -6.83 4.64
CA LEU A 284 -19.76 -8.07 5.27
C LEU A 284 -19.95 -9.32 4.38
N GLN A 285 -20.85 -9.27 3.40
CA GLN A 285 -21.07 -10.38 2.47
C GLN A 285 -19.98 -10.52 1.39
N VAL A 286 -19.18 -9.48 1.16
CA VAL A 286 -18.03 -9.52 0.24
C VAL A 286 -16.69 -9.49 0.97
N LEU A 287 -16.67 -9.07 2.24
CA LEU A 287 -15.46 -8.94 3.04
C LEU A 287 -14.58 -10.22 3.06
N PRO A 288 -15.11 -11.45 3.16
CA PRO A 288 -14.27 -12.66 3.22
C PRO A 288 -13.35 -12.87 2.01
N VAL A 289 -13.85 -12.63 0.79
CA VAL A 289 -13.01 -12.76 -0.42
C VAL A 289 -11.95 -11.67 -0.45
N TYR A 290 -12.28 -10.47 0.03
CA TYR A 290 -11.32 -9.38 0.11
C TYR A 290 -10.25 -9.63 1.19
N LEU A 291 -10.61 -10.15 2.36
CA LEU A 291 -9.62 -10.52 3.39
C LEU A 291 -8.62 -11.57 2.87
N SER A 292 -9.13 -12.61 2.20
CA SER A 292 -8.28 -13.62 1.56
C SER A 292 -7.39 -13.00 0.48
N ARG A 293 -7.95 -12.16 -0.40
CA ARG A 293 -7.20 -11.41 -1.42
C ARG A 293 -6.10 -10.56 -0.81
N GLN A 294 -6.37 -9.73 0.20
CA GLN A 294 -5.36 -8.82 0.75
C GLN A 294 -4.22 -9.58 1.42
N ALA A 295 -4.53 -10.66 2.14
CA ALA A 295 -3.50 -11.55 2.65
C ALA A 295 -2.67 -12.13 1.51
N TYR A 296 -3.31 -12.59 0.42
CA TYR A 296 -2.62 -13.15 -0.73
C TYR A 296 -1.74 -12.12 -1.47
N VAL A 297 -2.19 -10.87 -1.58
CA VAL A 297 -1.39 -9.76 -2.15
C VAL A 297 -0.15 -9.50 -1.29
N ARG A 298 -0.27 -9.43 0.04
CA ARG A 298 0.90 -9.29 0.93
C ARG A 298 1.85 -10.48 0.81
N ALA A 299 1.31 -11.69 0.65
CA ALA A 299 2.12 -12.87 0.40
C ALA A 299 2.91 -12.71 -0.91
N LYS A 300 2.23 -12.41 -2.03
CA LYS A 300 2.85 -12.17 -3.34
C LYS A 300 3.98 -11.14 -3.27
N VAL A 301 3.73 -9.98 -2.67
CA VAL A 301 4.72 -8.89 -2.60
C VAL A 301 5.96 -9.34 -1.82
N ASN A 302 5.79 -10.04 -0.69
CA ASN A 302 6.93 -10.60 0.03
C ASN A 302 7.62 -11.73 -0.75
N SER A 303 6.90 -12.53 -1.53
CA SER A 303 7.49 -13.56 -2.39
C SER A 303 8.39 -12.96 -3.48
N MET A 304 8.02 -11.80 -4.05
CA MET A 304 8.83 -11.11 -5.07
C MET A 304 10.19 -10.63 -4.56
N ILE A 305 10.34 -10.43 -3.24
CA ILE A 305 11.64 -10.16 -2.60
C ILE A 305 12.61 -11.32 -2.88
N LEU A 306 12.10 -12.55 -2.98
CA LEU A 306 12.91 -13.74 -3.22
C LEU A 306 13.50 -13.81 -4.64
N ASP A 307 12.98 -13.02 -5.57
CA ASP A 307 13.52 -12.92 -6.92
C ASP A 307 14.70 -11.92 -7.00
N ASP A 308 14.89 -11.06 -6.00
CA ASP A 308 15.92 -10.01 -6.04
C ASP A 308 17.27 -10.56 -5.54
N PRO A 309 18.27 -10.69 -6.43
CA PRO A 309 19.58 -11.22 -6.06
C PRO A 309 20.40 -10.25 -5.19
N ASN A 310 19.99 -8.99 -5.07
CA ASN A 310 20.74 -7.96 -4.34
C ASN A 310 20.31 -7.83 -2.87
N ILE A 311 19.36 -8.64 -2.42
CA ILE A 311 18.85 -8.60 -1.05
C ILE A 311 19.69 -9.52 -0.16
N SER A 312 19.97 -9.07 1.06
CA SER A 312 20.74 -9.87 2.03
C SER A 312 20.02 -11.18 2.36
N GLN A 313 20.78 -12.22 2.71
CA GLN A 313 20.23 -13.51 3.11
C GLN A 313 19.25 -13.40 4.29
N GLU A 314 19.52 -12.50 5.24
CA GLU A 314 18.64 -12.21 6.37
C GLU A 314 17.28 -11.64 5.90
N ASN A 315 17.30 -10.68 4.97
CA ASN A 315 16.08 -10.09 4.43
C ASN A 315 15.30 -11.10 3.56
N HIS A 316 16.00 -12.00 2.85
CA HIS A 316 15.39 -13.15 2.17
C HIS A 316 14.64 -14.06 3.15
N GLN A 317 15.26 -14.46 4.26
CA GLN A 317 14.62 -15.31 5.27
C GLN A 317 13.40 -14.63 5.91
N LYS A 318 13.51 -13.34 6.24
CA LYS A 318 12.39 -12.54 6.76
C LYS A 318 11.23 -12.50 5.77
N ALA A 319 11.51 -12.18 4.50
CA ALA A 319 10.49 -12.15 3.45
C ALA A 319 9.85 -13.52 3.22
N GLN A 320 10.64 -14.59 3.27
CA GLN A 320 10.16 -15.96 3.15
C GLN A 320 9.16 -16.30 4.27
N GLN A 321 9.47 -15.93 5.51
CA GLN A 321 8.61 -16.18 6.65
C GLN A 321 7.33 -15.34 6.61
N GLU A 322 7.45 -14.04 6.29
CA GLU A 322 6.30 -13.15 6.09
C GLU A 322 5.36 -13.69 5.00
N ALA A 323 5.90 -14.06 3.83
CA ALA A 323 5.11 -14.63 2.74
C ALA A 323 4.37 -15.89 3.16
N LYS A 324 5.04 -16.83 3.86
CA LYS A 324 4.42 -18.06 4.41
C LYS A 324 3.26 -17.74 5.34
N ASN A 325 3.44 -16.77 6.24
CA ASN A 325 2.40 -16.36 7.19
C ASN A 325 1.18 -15.79 6.46
N TYR A 326 1.40 -14.92 5.47
CA TYR A 326 0.31 -14.33 4.70
C TYR A 326 -0.41 -15.34 3.80
N TYR A 327 0.29 -16.29 3.15
CA TYR A 327 -0.37 -17.38 2.42
C TYR A 327 -1.22 -18.24 3.36
N HIS A 328 -0.71 -18.53 4.56
CA HIS A 328 -1.48 -19.25 5.55
C HIS A 328 -2.71 -18.47 6.02
N LEU A 329 -2.61 -17.15 6.21
CA LEU A 329 -3.73 -16.30 6.57
C LEU A 329 -4.79 -16.23 5.45
N ALA A 330 -4.35 -16.07 4.20
CA ALA A 330 -5.23 -16.08 3.02
C ALA A 330 -6.06 -17.38 2.97
N TRP A 331 -5.38 -18.52 3.17
CA TRP A 331 -6.01 -19.83 3.28
C TRP A 331 -6.93 -19.94 4.50
N LYS A 332 -6.52 -19.44 5.68
CA LYS A 332 -7.33 -19.52 6.91
C LYS A 332 -8.68 -18.83 6.75
N TYR A 333 -8.74 -17.69 6.06
CA TYR A 333 -10.01 -17.02 5.76
C TYR A 333 -10.97 -17.89 4.93
N THR A 334 -10.44 -18.77 4.07
CA THR A 334 -11.31 -19.63 3.25
C THR A 334 -11.95 -20.76 4.05
N GLN A 335 -11.27 -21.23 5.09
CA GLN A 335 -11.74 -22.34 5.94
C GLN A 335 -12.93 -21.96 6.83
N GLN A 336 -13.02 -20.70 7.23
CA GLN A 336 -14.10 -20.20 8.09
C GLN A 336 -15.47 -20.18 7.39
N HIS A 337 -15.50 -20.32 6.07
CA HIS A 337 -16.70 -20.26 5.24
C HIS A 337 -17.03 -21.59 4.53
N GLN A 338 -16.32 -22.67 4.87
CA GLN A 338 -16.59 -24.02 4.39
C GLN A 338 -17.44 -24.86 5.36
N ARG A 339 -17.91 -24.25 6.46
CA ARG A 339 -18.89 -24.80 7.40
C ARG A 339 -20.19 -24.04 7.27
#